data_AF-A0A7V1LT55-F1
#
_entry.id   AF-A0A7V1LT55-F1
#
_cell.length_a   1.000
_cell.length_b   1.000
_cell.length_c   1.000
_cell.angle_alpha   90.00
_cell.angle_beta   90.00
_cell.angle_gamma   90.00
#
_symmetry.space_group_name_H-M   'P 1'
#
loop_
_entity.id
_entity.type
_entity.pdbx_description
1 polymer ?
#
loop_
_entity_poly.entity_id
_entity_poly.type
_entity_poly.pdbx_seq_one_letter_code
_entity_poly.pdbx_strand_id
1 'polypeptide(L)'
;MNFLAWIGNTISGVGNAISNVINSLNAPDTEKAKLKNEIDLQLNNLKSQIIESQNELEKEITERLKIDMQSDSWLSKNIRPLTLIFILAMFTISAIPSAFNLKIDSAYVDILKNWGSLAFMFYFGGRSIEKIIKTTKGSFGITINRNSK
;
A
#
# COMPACT_ATOMS: atom_id res chain seq x y z
N MET A 1 1.62 -11.60 -14.34
CA MET A 1 1.85 -13.04 -14.14
C MET A 1 2.44 -13.22 -12.75
N ASN A 2 1.72 -13.90 -11.84
CA ASN A 2 2.14 -14.04 -10.45
C ASN A 2 3.29 -15.07 -10.36
N PHE A 3 4.48 -14.61 -9.94
CA PHE A 3 5.67 -15.46 -9.77
C PHE A 3 5.42 -16.65 -8.82
N LEU A 4 4.58 -16.46 -7.79
CA LEU A 4 4.12 -17.53 -6.90
C LEU A 4 3.30 -18.60 -7.60
N ALA A 5 2.49 -18.23 -8.60
CA ALA A 5 1.74 -19.19 -9.41
C ALA A 5 2.66 -19.96 -10.37
N TRP A 6 3.72 -19.31 -10.86
CA TRP A 6 4.75 -19.96 -11.67
C TRP A 6 5.57 -20.96 -10.84
N ILE A 7 6.03 -20.57 -9.64
CA ILE A 7 6.71 -21.47 -8.69
C ILE A 7 5.78 -22.61 -8.24
N GLY A 8 4.52 -22.31 -7.95
CA GLY A 8 3.52 -23.33 -7.60
C GLY A 8 3.33 -24.37 -8.71
N ASN A 9 3.25 -23.92 -9.96
CA ASN A 9 3.14 -24.81 -11.12
C ASN A 9 4.44 -25.58 -11.41
N THR A 10 5.63 -25.00 -11.20
CA THR A 10 6.90 -25.70 -11.39
C THR A 10 7.16 -26.74 -10.29
N ILE A 11 6.91 -26.41 -9.02
CA ILE A 11 7.03 -27.36 -7.91
C ILE A 11 5.98 -28.48 -8.04
N SER A 12 4.75 -28.16 -8.45
CA SER A 12 3.73 -29.17 -8.76
C SER A 12 4.12 -30.07 -9.95
N GLY A 13 4.70 -29.48 -11.00
CA GLY A 13 5.21 -30.23 -12.15
C GLY A 13 6.35 -31.19 -11.78
N VAL A 14 7.28 -30.74 -10.92
CA VAL A 14 8.36 -31.58 -10.37
C VAL A 14 7.79 -32.68 -9.47
N GLY A 15 6.83 -32.38 -8.60
CA GLY A 15 6.15 -33.38 -7.77
C GLY A 15 5.43 -34.45 -8.58
N ASN A 16 4.80 -34.08 -9.70
CA ASN A 16 4.16 -35.03 -10.62
C ASN A 16 5.19 -35.92 -11.34
N ALA A 17 6.31 -35.35 -11.80
CA ALA A 17 7.38 -36.11 -12.43
C ALA A 17 8.01 -37.13 -11.45
N ILE A 18 8.25 -36.72 -10.21
CA ILE A 18 8.79 -37.60 -9.17
C ILE A 18 7.78 -38.70 -8.80
N SER A 19 6.49 -38.36 -8.67
CA SER A 19 5.44 -39.35 -8.40
C SER A 19 5.36 -40.41 -9.52
N ASN A 20 5.53 -40.01 -10.78
CA ASN A 20 5.57 -40.93 -11.92
C ASN A 20 6.79 -41.85 -11.90
N VAL A 21 7.98 -41.34 -11.54
CA VAL A 21 9.19 -42.16 -11.37
C VAL A 21 9.01 -43.18 -10.25
N ILE A 22 8.48 -42.76 -9.09
CA ILE A 22 8.21 -43.67 -7.95
C ILE A 22 7.19 -44.74 -8.32
N ASN A 23 6.16 -44.39 -9.10
CA ASN A 23 5.15 -45.35 -9.56
C ASN A 23 5.73 -46.34 -10.59
N SER A 24 6.73 -45.92 -11.39
CA SER A 24 7.41 -46.76 -12.40
C SER A 24 8.46 -47.73 -11.85
N LEU A 25 8.90 -47.57 -10.60
CA LEU A 25 9.83 -48.49 -9.94
C LEU A 25 9.08 -49.78 -9.54
N ASN A 26 9.62 -50.96 -9.85
CA ASN A 26 9.10 -52.26 -9.38
C ASN A 26 9.48 -52.55 -7.90
N ALA A 27 9.29 -51.56 -7.02
CA ALA A 27 9.52 -51.67 -5.57
C ALA A 27 8.21 -52.05 -4.83
N PRO A 28 8.27 -52.72 -3.66
CA PRO A 28 7.10 -52.99 -2.84
C PRO A 28 6.39 -51.69 -2.41
N ASP A 29 5.06 -51.71 -2.34
CA ASP A 29 4.22 -50.53 -2.10
C ASP A 29 4.53 -49.80 -0.79
N THR A 30 5.11 -50.51 0.19
CA THR A 30 5.54 -49.99 1.49
C THR A 30 6.76 -49.08 1.41
N GLU A 31 7.65 -49.29 0.44
CA GLU A 31 8.88 -48.52 0.26
C GLU A 31 8.62 -47.27 -0.60
N LYS A 32 7.72 -47.38 -1.58
CA LYS A 32 7.19 -46.24 -2.36
C LYS A 32 6.51 -45.20 -1.49
N ALA A 33 5.69 -45.65 -0.53
CA ALA A 33 4.98 -44.74 0.39
C ALA A 33 5.95 -43.97 1.31
N LYS A 34 7.02 -44.63 1.79
CA LYS A 34 8.06 -43.97 2.59
C LYS A 34 8.83 -42.93 1.77
N LEU A 35 9.19 -43.27 0.53
CA LEU A 35 9.90 -42.35 -0.36
C LEU A 35 9.05 -41.13 -0.76
N LYS A 36 7.74 -41.30 -0.98
CA LYS A 36 6.82 -40.17 -1.23
C LYS A 36 6.74 -39.23 -0.02
N ASN A 37 6.59 -39.77 1.19
CA ASN A 37 6.56 -38.96 2.41
C ASN A 37 7.85 -38.17 2.63
N GLU A 38 9.01 -38.77 2.38
CA GLU A 38 10.30 -38.10 2.53
C GLU A 38 10.47 -36.96 1.51
N ILE A 39 10.05 -37.18 0.27
CA ILE A 39 10.11 -36.16 -0.79
C ILE A 39 9.10 -35.04 -0.52
N ASP A 40 7.88 -35.34 -0.06
CA ASP A 40 6.91 -34.32 0.31
C ASP A 40 7.38 -33.46 1.48
N LEU A 41 8.08 -34.05 2.46
CA LEU A 41 8.74 -33.30 3.54
C LEU A 41 9.83 -32.37 3.01
N GLN A 42 10.67 -32.84 2.09
CA GLN A 42 11.71 -32.01 1.47
C GLN A 42 11.11 -30.87 0.63
N LEU A 43 10.05 -31.15 -0.15
CA LEU A 43 9.35 -30.13 -0.94
C LEU A 43 8.69 -29.07 -0.05
N ASN A 44 8.12 -29.46 1.09
CA ASN A 44 7.55 -28.51 2.04
C ASN A 44 8.62 -27.62 2.69
N ASN A 45 9.77 -28.20 3.08
CA ASN A 45 10.89 -27.41 3.60
C ASN A 45 11.43 -26.40 2.56
N LEU A 46 11.55 -26.81 1.29
CA LEU A 46 11.97 -25.91 0.21
C LEU A 46 10.95 -24.79 -0.04
N LYS A 47 9.65 -25.11 -0.04
CA LYS A 47 8.58 -24.10 -0.15
C LYS A 47 8.66 -23.08 0.98
N SER A 48 8.84 -23.54 2.22
CA SER A 48 8.96 -22.65 3.38
C SER A 48 10.16 -21.70 3.25
N GLN A 49 11.33 -22.21 2.87
CA GLN A 49 12.53 -21.37 2.65
C GLN A 49 12.35 -20.34 1.52
N ILE A 50 11.67 -20.71 0.43
CA ILE A 50 11.37 -19.79 -0.68
C ILE A 50 10.37 -18.69 -0.26
N ILE A 51 9.41 -19.03 0.61
CA ILE A 51 8.46 -18.05 1.15
C ILE A 51 9.17 -17.12 2.13
N GLU A 52 10.01 -17.65 3.01
CA GLU A 52 10.78 -16.86 3.99
C GLU A 52 11.73 -15.87 3.30
N SER A 53 12.52 -16.33 2.33
CA SER A 53 13.41 -15.45 1.55
C SER A 53 12.66 -14.35 0.78
N GLN A 54 11.47 -14.66 0.23
CA GLN A 54 10.64 -13.63 -0.40
C GLN A 54 10.09 -12.63 0.62
N ASN A 55 9.67 -13.09 1.79
CA ASN A 55 9.19 -12.20 2.85
C ASN A 55 10.30 -11.25 3.33
N GLU A 56 11.56 -11.71 3.38
CA GLU A 56 12.72 -10.88 3.70
C GLU A 56 12.98 -9.82 2.62
N LEU A 57 12.95 -10.23 1.34
CA LEU A 57 13.09 -9.30 0.22
C LEU A 57 11.98 -8.23 0.20
N GLU A 58 10.73 -8.64 0.44
CA GLU A 58 9.61 -7.71 0.52
C GLU A 58 9.76 -6.73 1.71
N LYS A 59 10.27 -7.20 2.85
CA LYS A 59 10.57 -6.34 4.01
C LYS A 59 11.64 -5.32 3.67
N GLU A 60 12.75 -5.71 3.04
CA GLU A 60 13.82 -4.78 2.66
C GLU A 60 13.33 -3.73 1.65
N ILE A 61 12.53 -4.14 0.67
CA ILE A 61 11.90 -3.20 -0.28
C ILE A 61 11.00 -2.22 0.47
N THR A 62 10.18 -2.73 1.39
CA THR A 62 9.27 -1.91 2.20
C THR A 62 10.04 -0.95 3.10
N GLU A 63 11.15 -1.38 3.71
CA GLU A 63 12.00 -0.53 4.54
C GLU A 63 12.66 0.58 3.73
N ARG A 64 13.18 0.28 2.54
CA ARG A 64 13.72 1.31 1.63
C ARG A 64 12.66 2.32 1.21
N LEU A 65 11.47 1.85 0.83
CA LEU A 65 10.34 2.72 0.49
C LEU A 65 9.88 3.56 1.69
N LYS A 66 9.89 2.99 2.89
CA LYS A 66 9.56 3.70 4.13
C LYS A 66 10.61 4.77 4.46
N ILE A 67 11.89 4.48 4.25
CA ILE A 67 12.99 5.45 4.42
C ILE A 67 12.84 6.60 3.39
N ASP A 68 12.48 6.29 2.15
CA ASP A 68 12.21 7.30 1.12
C ASP A 68 11.01 8.20 1.49
N MET A 69 9.96 7.59 2.07
CA MET A 69 8.82 8.32 2.63
C MET A 69 9.13 9.09 3.92
N GLN A 70 10.23 8.80 4.62
CA GLN A 70 10.59 9.46 5.88
C GLN A 70 11.26 10.82 5.69
N SER A 71 11.59 11.22 4.45
CA SER A 71 12.12 12.56 4.13
C SER A 71 11.06 13.67 4.22
N ASP A 72 10.11 13.54 5.13
CA ASP A 72 9.08 14.52 5.42
C ASP A 72 9.70 15.70 6.20
N SER A 73 10.27 16.66 5.47
CA SER A 73 10.64 17.96 6.03
C SER A 73 9.44 18.59 6.75
N TRP A 74 9.72 19.37 7.81
CA TRP A 74 8.68 20.11 8.55
C TRP A 74 7.76 20.92 7.62
N LEU A 75 8.30 21.40 6.50
CA LEU A 75 7.57 22.13 5.48
C LEU A 75 6.60 21.23 4.70
N SER A 76 6.96 19.99 4.35
CA SER A 76 6.08 19.03 3.68
C SER A 76 4.88 18.65 4.56
N LYS A 77 5.09 18.45 5.87
CA LYS A 77 4.00 18.14 6.82
C LYS A 77 3.02 19.29 7.00
N ASN A 78 3.49 20.53 6.85
CA ASN A 78 2.71 21.74 7.06
C ASN A 78 2.30 22.47 5.77
N ILE A 79 2.66 21.96 4.58
CA ILE A 79 2.29 22.60 3.30
C ILE A 79 0.77 22.72 3.16
N ARG A 80 0.04 21.78 3.76
CA ARG A 80 -1.42 21.71 3.73
C ARG A 80 -2.08 22.91 4.46
N PRO A 81 -1.77 23.22 5.72
CA PRO A 81 -2.24 24.48 6.34
C PRO A 81 -1.56 25.74 5.79
N LEU A 82 -0.31 25.66 5.34
CA LEU A 82 0.44 26.83 4.87
C LEU A 82 -0.11 27.40 3.56
N THR A 83 -0.60 26.55 2.66
CA THR A 83 -1.25 26.96 1.40
C THR A 83 -2.54 27.76 1.64
N LEU A 84 -3.33 27.40 2.66
CA LEU A 84 -4.51 28.17 3.08
C LEU A 84 -4.11 29.58 3.55
N ILE A 85 -3.09 29.67 4.41
CA ILE A 85 -2.58 30.94 4.92
C ILE A 85 -2.02 31.79 3.78
N PHE A 86 -1.31 31.17 2.83
CA PHE A 86 -0.76 31.85 1.66
C PHE A 86 -1.85 32.45 0.77
N ILE A 87 -2.89 31.69 0.43
CA ILE A 87 -4.00 32.18 -0.41
C ILE A 87 -4.77 33.30 0.32
N LEU A 88 -4.98 33.17 1.64
CA LEU A 88 -5.61 34.20 2.45
C LEU A 88 -4.76 35.48 2.48
N ALA A 89 -3.44 35.36 2.63
CA ALA A 89 -2.52 36.50 2.60
C ALA A 89 -2.50 37.17 1.22
N MET A 90 -2.48 36.41 0.13
CA MET A 90 -2.56 36.97 -1.22
C MET A 90 -3.90 37.67 -1.48
N PHE A 91 -4.99 37.13 -0.92
CA PHE A 91 -6.31 37.77 -0.98
C PHE A 91 -6.33 39.09 -0.19
N THR A 92 -5.78 39.13 1.02
CA THR A 92 -5.72 40.37 1.81
C THR A 92 -4.80 41.41 1.17
N ILE A 93 -3.65 41.01 0.59
CA ILE A 93 -2.76 41.89 -0.17
C ILE A 93 -3.47 42.44 -1.40
N SER A 94 -4.25 41.63 -2.10
CA SER A 94 -5.06 42.07 -3.24
C SER A 94 -6.22 42.99 -2.82
N ALA A 95 -6.68 42.92 -1.58
CA ALA A 95 -7.73 43.80 -1.07
C ALA A 95 -7.20 45.21 -0.72
N ILE A 96 -5.91 45.36 -0.39
CA ILE A 96 -5.32 46.64 0.02
C ILE A 96 -5.42 47.71 -1.09
N PRO A 97 -5.01 47.46 -2.35
CA PRO A 97 -5.13 48.47 -3.40
C PRO A 97 -6.58 48.81 -3.75
N SER A 98 -7.51 47.86 -3.56
CA SER A 98 -8.95 48.10 -3.71
C SER A 98 -9.47 49.12 -2.69
N ALA A 99 -8.87 49.21 -1.50
CA ALA A 99 -9.20 50.22 -0.49
C ALA A 99 -8.62 51.61 -0.83
N PHE A 100 -7.57 51.66 -1.66
CA PHE A 100 -6.92 52.90 -2.15
C PHE A 100 -7.41 53.34 -3.54
N ASN A 101 -8.55 52.82 -4.02
CA ASN A 101 -9.15 53.17 -5.30
C ASN A 101 -8.29 52.83 -6.54
N LEU A 102 -7.31 51.93 -6.41
CA LEU A 102 -6.53 51.41 -7.53
C LEU A 102 -7.35 50.29 -8.22
N LYS A 103 -7.60 50.43 -9.53
CA LYS A 103 -8.31 49.42 -10.32
C LYS A 103 -7.45 48.15 -10.45
N ILE A 104 -7.71 47.18 -9.59
CA ILE A 104 -7.28 45.80 -9.82
C ILE A 104 -8.27 45.19 -10.82
N ASP A 105 -7.74 44.56 -11.86
CA ASP A 105 -8.55 43.85 -12.84
C ASP A 105 -9.29 42.68 -12.14
N SER A 106 -10.62 42.68 -12.25
CA SER A 106 -11.51 41.72 -11.61
C SER A 106 -11.18 40.27 -12.00
N ALA A 107 -10.58 40.06 -13.18
CA ALA A 107 -10.16 38.73 -13.62
C ALA A 107 -9.17 38.07 -12.64
N TYR A 108 -8.24 38.83 -12.05
CA TYR A 108 -7.28 38.25 -11.10
C TYR A 108 -7.92 37.88 -9.76
N VAL A 109 -8.90 38.65 -9.30
CA VAL A 109 -9.64 38.36 -8.07
C VAL A 109 -10.54 37.15 -8.25
N ASP A 110 -11.20 37.01 -9.40
CA ASP A 110 -12.05 35.86 -9.71
C ASP A 110 -11.25 34.57 -9.88
N ILE A 111 -10.08 34.64 -10.54
CA ILE A 111 -9.15 33.51 -10.62
C ILE A 111 -8.69 33.12 -9.22
N LEU A 112 -8.28 34.08 -8.38
CA LEU A 112 -7.84 33.81 -7.00
C LEU A 112 -8.96 33.18 -6.15
N LYS A 113 -10.21 33.65 -6.29
CA LYS A 113 -11.38 33.09 -5.64
C LYS A 113 -11.64 31.64 -6.07
N ASN A 114 -11.55 31.35 -7.37
CA ASN A 114 -11.74 30.00 -7.90
C ASN A 114 -10.68 29.03 -7.34
N TRP A 115 -9.40 29.41 -7.43
CA TRP A 115 -8.28 28.62 -6.87
C TRP A 115 -8.35 28.49 -5.34
N GLY A 116 -8.78 29.54 -4.65
CA GLY A 116 -8.96 29.52 -3.20
C GLY A 116 -10.02 28.52 -2.77
N SER A 117 -11.17 28.48 -3.46
CA SER A 117 -12.22 27.50 -3.16
C SER A 117 -11.75 26.05 -3.37
N LEU A 118 -10.96 25.79 -4.41
CA LEU A 118 -10.35 24.48 -4.66
C LEU A 118 -9.36 24.09 -3.55
N ALA A 119 -8.51 25.02 -3.11
CA ALA A 119 -7.59 24.76 -2.00
C ALA A 119 -8.32 24.47 -0.69
N PHE A 120 -9.41 25.20 -0.40
CA PHE A 120 -10.28 24.92 0.75
C PHE A 120 -10.94 23.54 0.65
N MET A 121 -11.49 23.18 -0.51
CA MET A 121 -12.08 21.86 -0.76
C MET A 121 -11.05 20.74 -0.62
N PHE A 122 -9.81 20.94 -1.05
CA PHE A 122 -8.76 19.95 -0.88
C PHE A 122 -8.37 19.77 0.61
N TYR A 123 -8.25 20.87 1.36
CA TYR A 123 -7.93 20.83 2.79
C TYR A 123 -9.00 20.11 3.62
N PHE A 124 -10.25 20.58 3.51
CA PHE A 124 -11.36 20.04 4.28
C PHE A 124 -11.87 18.72 3.70
N GLY A 125 -11.86 18.56 2.37
CA GLY A 125 -12.27 17.34 1.67
C GLY A 125 -11.31 16.18 1.93
N GLY A 126 -10.00 16.40 1.84
CA GLY A 126 -9.01 15.36 2.14
C GLY A 126 -9.10 14.87 3.60
N ARG A 127 -9.22 15.78 4.57
CA ARG A 127 -9.39 15.42 6.00
C ARG A 127 -10.75 14.76 6.28
N SER A 128 -11.82 15.20 5.62
CA SER A 128 -13.15 14.59 5.78
C SER A 128 -13.19 13.18 5.20
N ILE A 129 -12.58 12.98 4.03
CA ILE A 129 -12.45 11.67 3.38
C ILE A 129 -11.59 10.72 4.24
N GLU A 130 -10.47 11.18 4.80
CA GLU A 130 -9.65 10.38 5.74
C GLU A 130 -10.49 9.89 6.94
N LYS A 131 -11.36 10.74 7.49
CA LYS A 131 -12.24 10.38 8.62
C LYS A 131 -13.34 9.41 8.20
N ILE A 132 -14.00 9.67 7.06
CA ILE A 132 -15.05 8.80 6.51
C ILE A 132 -14.47 7.41 6.22
N ILE A 133 -13.33 7.32 5.53
CA ILE A 133 -12.67 6.05 5.23
C ILE A 133 -12.32 5.28 6.52
N LYS A 134 -11.83 5.97 7.57
CA LYS A 134 -11.56 5.33 8.87
C LYS A 134 -12.83 4.80 9.53
N THR A 135 -13.91 5.57 9.53
CA THR A 135 -15.20 5.13 10.11
C THR A 135 -15.83 4.00 9.30
N THR A 136 -15.79 4.05 7.96
CA THR A 136 -16.29 2.99 7.08
C THR A 136 -15.49 1.70 7.22
N LYS A 137 -14.14 1.77 7.29
CA LYS A 137 -13.29 0.59 7.55
C LYS A 137 -13.53 0.01 8.96
N GLY A 138 -13.73 0.85 9.97
CA GLY A 138 -14.06 0.41 11.32
C GLY A 138 -15.46 -0.22 11.44
N SER A 139 -16.43 0.23 10.64
CA SER A 139 -17.78 -0.32 10.64
C SER A 139 -17.91 -1.66 9.92
N PHE A 140 -16.98 -1.97 8.99
CA PHE A 140 -16.94 -3.26 8.27
C PHE A 140 -15.95 -4.26 8.87
N GLY A 141 -15.11 -3.81 9.81
CA GLY A 141 -14.24 -4.64 10.63
C GLY A 141 -15.02 -5.24 11.79
N ILE A 142 -15.64 -6.39 11.54
CA ILE A 142 -16.18 -7.29 12.57
C ILE A 142 -15.12 -7.44 13.68
N THR A 143 -15.44 -6.94 14.86
CA THR A 143 -14.74 -7.22 16.12
C THR A 143 -14.80 -8.73 16.36
N ILE A 144 -13.87 -9.50 15.79
CA ILE A 144 -13.58 -10.84 16.30
C ILE A 144 -12.71 -10.64 17.54
N ASN A 145 -13.38 -10.43 18.65
CA ASN A 145 -12.81 -10.57 19.98
C ASN A 145 -12.33 -12.02 20.15
N ARG A 146 -11.05 -12.28 19.82
CA ARG A 146 -10.32 -13.50 20.23
C ARG A 146 -9.67 -13.26 21.60
N ASN A 147 -10.45 -13.13 22.67
CA ASN A 147 -10.04 -13.66 23.98
C ASN A 147 -11.19 -13.68 25.00
N SER A 148 -11.71 -14.87 25.30
CA SER A 148 -12.46 -15.21 26.52
C SER A 148 -12.83 -16.70 26.48
N LYS A 149 -11.83 -17.57 26.70
CA LYS A 149 -11.93 -18.81 27.47
C LYS A 149 -10.53 -19.35 27.71
#